data_AF-A0AAP4F8Z2-F1
#
_entry.id   AF-A0AAP4F8Z2-F1
#
_cell.length_a   1.000
_cell.length_b   1.000
_cell.length_c   1.000
_cell.angle_alpha   90.00
_cell.angle_beta   90.00
_cell.angle_gamma   90.00
#
_symmetry.space_group_name_H-M   'P 1'
#
loop_
_entity.id
_entity.type
_entity.pdbx_description
1 polymer ?
#
loop_
_entity_poly.entity_id
_entity_poly.type
_entity_poly.pdbx_seq_one_letter_code
_entity_poly.pdbx_strand_id
1 'polypeptide(L)'
;MTSTRIAPLIDIIALMIFAIAARLAHGGLSFSGWVDAFWPWAVGALIGWAIILATKVQGKWKEGVVVWLSAIIGGMALWIMVNGRLPHWSFLIVATVMSALFFFGWRLFARK
;
A
#
# COMPACT_ATOMS: atom_id res chain seq x y z
N MET A 1 5.47 -22.70 3.01
CA MET A 1 6.73 -22.00 2.65
C MET A 1 6.65 -21.21 1.32
N THR A 2 5.51 -21.19 0.61
CA THR A 2 5.40 -20.58 -0.74
C THR A 2 4.72 -19.20 -0.79
N SER A 3 4.15 -18.70 0.30
CA SER A 3 3.34 -17.46 0.29
C SER A 3 4.18 -16.17 0.19
N THR A 4 5.39 -16.16 0.74
CA THR A 4 6.19 -14.93 0.91
C THR A 4 6.78 -14.37 -0.39
N ARG A 5 6.95 -15.20 -1.43
CA ARG A 5 7.56 -14.74 -2.70
C ARG A 5 6.60 -13.94 -3.58
N ILE A 6 5.30 -14.26 -3.53
CA ILE A 6 4.29 -13.62 -4.37
C ILE A 6 3.53 -12.52 -3.64
N ALA A 7 3.50 -12.55 -2.31
CA ALA A 7 2.81 -11.54 -1.50
C ALA A 7 3.25 -10.09 -1.79
N PRO A 8 4.55 -9.76 -1.98
CA PRO A 8 4.95 -8.41 -2.37
C PRO A 8 4.34 -7.96 -3.70
N LEU A 9 4.29 -8.87 -4.67
CA LEU A 9 3.69 -8.59 -5.98
C LEU A 9 2.18 -8.35 -5.86
N ILE A 10 1.47 -9.19 -5.10
CA ILE A 10 0.03 -9.04 -4.88
C ILE A 10 -0.27 -7.72 -4.17
N ASP A 11 0.52 -7.35 -3.14
CA ASP A 11 0.35 -6.08 -2.41
C ASP A 11 0.57 -4.86 -3.31
N ILE A 12 1.58 -4.90 -4.17
CA ILE A 12 1.87 -3.81 -5.11
C ILE A 12 0.77 -3.70 -6.19
N ILE A 13 0.28 -4.82 -6.72
CA ILE A 13 -0.89 -4.84 -7.63
C ILE A 13 -2.13 -4.31 -6.93
N ALA A 14 -2.35 -4.69 -5.67
CA ALA A 14 -3.48 -4.23 -4.87
C ALA A 14 -3.46 -2.70 -4.69
N LEU A 15 -2.28 -2.11 -4.41
CA LEU A 15 -2.10 -0.66 -4.39
C LEU A 15 -2.32 -0.01 -5.76
N MET A 16 -1.85 -0.62 -6.85
CA MET A 16 -2.10 -0.10 -8.20
C MET A 16 -3.60 -0.03 -8.51
N ILE A 17 -4.34 -1.10 -8.22
CA ILE A 17 -5.79 -1.17 -8.43
C ILE A 17 -6.49 -0.14 -7.56
N PHE A 18 -6.11 -0.02 -6.29
CA PHE A 18 -6.67 0.99 -5.40
C PHE A 18 -6.43 2.41 -5.95
N ALA A 19 -5.22 2.73 -6.39
CA ALA A 19 -4.91 4.04 -6.96
C ALA A 19 -5.73 4.35 -8.22
N ILE A 20 -5.96 3.36 -9.09
CA ILE A 20 -6.86 3.50 -10.26
C ILE A 20 -8.29 3.81 -9.78
N ALA A 21 -8.82 3.01 -8.84
CA ALA A 21 -10.17 3.19 -8.33
C ALA A 21 -10.36 4.57 -7.68
N ALA A 22 -9.38 5.02 -6.90
CA ALA A 22 -9.38 6.35 -6.29
C ALA A 22 -9.40 7.47 -7.35
N ARG A 23 -8.60 7.36 -8.42
CA ARG A 23 -8.59 8.34 -9.52
C ARG A 23 -9.91 8.39 -10.28
N LEU A 24 -10.50 7.23 -10.56
CA LEU A 24 -11.81 7.15 -11.20
C LEU A 24 -12.91 7.79 -10.34
N ALA A 25 -12.84 7.65 -9.02
CA ALA A 25 -13.80 8.25 -8.09
C ALA A 25 -13.67 9.79 -7.97
N HIS A 26 -12.53 10.38 -8.32
CA HIS A 26 -12.23 11.80 -8.11
C HIS A 26 -12.04 12.60 -9.40
N GLY A 27 -12.71 12.21 -10.49
CA GLY A 27 -12.80 13.03 -11.70
C GLY A 27 -11.96 12.58 -12.89
N GLY A 28 -11.37 11.38 -12.87
CA GLY A 28 -10.86 10.71 -14.07
C GLY A 28 -9.44 10.16 -13.97
N LEU A 29 -9.14 9.22 -14.87
CA LEU A 29 -7.87 8.50 -14.93
C LEU A 29 -6.94 9.10 -15.99
N SER A 30 -5.78 9.60 -15.54
CA SER A 30 -4.63 9.91 -16.40
C SER A 30 -3.42 9.11 -15.91
N PHE A 31 -2.46 8.83 -16.79
CA PHE A 31 -1.29 8.04 -16.43
C PHE A 31 -0.47 8.71 -15.32
N SER A 32 -0.15 10.00 -15.45
CA SER A 32 0.58 10.75 -14.43
C SER A 32 -0.15 10.80 -13.10
N GLY A 33 -1.45 11.13 -13.12
CA GLY A 33 -2.25 11.23 -11.90
C GLY A 33 -2.39 9.88 -11.18
N TRP A 34 -2.42 8.77 -11.90
CA TRP A 34 -2.36 7.44 -11.31
C TRP A 34 -1.01 7.16 -10.67
N VAL A 35 0.10 7.44 -11.37
CA VAL A 35 1.45 7.25 -10.84
C VAL A 35 1.65 8.08 -9.57
N ASP A 36 1.28 9.36 -9.58
CA ASP A 36 1.36 10.27 -8.43
C ASP A 36 0.55 9.78 -7.22
N ALA A 37 -0.61 9.17 -7.48
CA ALA A 37 -1.45 8.60 -6.44
C ALA A 37 -0.94 7.24 -5.91
N PHE A 38 -0.03 6.59 -6.63
CA PHE A 38 0.44 5.22 -6.36
C PHE A 38 1.83 5.18 -5.74
N TRP A 39 2.80 5.87 -6.34
CA TRP A 39 4.22 5.63 -6.08
C TRP A 39 4.66 5.88 -4.62
N PRO A 40 4.17 6.89 -3.89
CA PRO A 40 4.63 7.11 -2.50
C PRO A 40 4.26 5.92 -1.60
N TRP A 41 3.03 5.42 -1.74
CA TRP A 41 2.52 4.29 -0.97
C TRP A 41 3.19 2.98 -1.38
N ALA A 42 3.49 2.82 -2.67
CA ALA A 42 4.23 1.67 -3.18
C ALA A 42 5.64 1.60 -2.60
N VAL A 43 6.36 2.73 -2.55
CA VAL A 43 7.68 2.79 -1.91
C VAL A 43 7.57 2.45 -0.42
N GLY A 44 6.56 2.99 0.28
CA GLY A 44 6.29 2.62 1.68
C GLY A 44 6.04 1.11 1.87
N ALA A 45 5.28 0.48 0.97
CA ALA A 45 5.05 -0.97 0.99
C ALA A 45 6.33 -1.77 0.73
N LEU A 46 7.16 -1.34 -0.22
CA LEU A 46 8.47 -1.97 -0.49
C LEU A 46 9.41 -1.87 0.72
N ILE A 47 9.39 -0.74 1.44
CA ILE A 47 10.11 -0.59 2.72
C ILE A 47 9.60 -1.63 3.73
N GLY A 48 8.28 -1.80 3.84
CA GLY A 48 7.68 -2.82 4.71
C GLY A 48 8.16 -4.23 4.38
N TRP A 49 8.23 -4.58 3.09
CA TRP A 49 8.77 -5.86 2.65
C TRP A 49 10.27 -6.00 2.93
N ALA A 50 11.06 -4.94 2.76
CA ALA A 50 12.47 -4.93 3.15
C ALA A 50 12.64 -5.18 4.66
N ILE A 51 11.80 -4.56 5.49
CA ILE A 51 11.76 -4.81 6.95
C ILE A 51 11.44 -6.27 7.23
N ILE A 52 10.37 -6.82 6.64
CA ILE A 52 9.99 -8.24 6.82
C ILE A 52 11.15 -9.18 6.49
N LEU A 53 11.85 -8.93 5.38
CA LEU A 53 12.99 -9.73 4.96
C LEU A 53 14.18 -9.60 5.93
N ALA A 54 14.49 -8.38 6.37
CA ALA A 54 15.61 -8.11 7.28
C ALA A 54 15.37 -8.67 8.69
N THR A 55 14.15 -8.57 9.21
CA THR A 55 13.80 -9.00 10.57
C THR A 55 13.21 -10.40 10.61
N LYS A 56 13.07 -11.07 9.46
CA LYS A 56 12.51 -12.42 9.29
C LYS A 56 11.14 -12.57 9.96
N VAL A 57 10.29 -11.53 9.86
CA VAL A 57 8.89 -11.62 10.33
C VAL A 57 8.18 -12.67 9.48
N GLN A 58 7.45 -13.58 10.13
CA GLN A 58 6.74 -14.66 9.46
C GLN A 58 5.26 -14.67 9.80
N GLY A 59 4.46 -14.97 8.77
CA GLY A 59 3.03 -15.21 8.88
C GLY A 59 2.23 -14.11 8.22
N LYS A 60 1.31 -14.49 7.32
CA LYS A 60 0.59 -13.59 6.42
C LYS A 60 -0.02 -12.36 7.11
N TRP A 61 -0.53 -12.52 8.33
CA TRP A 61 -1.13 -11.43 9.11
C TRP A 61 -0.10 -10.45 9.65
N LYS A 62 1.01 -10.95 10.22
CA LYS A 62 2.10 -10.10 10.74
C LYS A 62 2.79 -9.35 9.60
N GLU A 63 3.07 -10.06 8.51
CA GLU A 63 3.59 -9.48 7.27
C GLU A 63 2.65 -8.39 6.74
N GLY A 64 1.34 -8.65 6.71
CA GLY A 64 0.31 -7.69 6.33
C GLY A 64 0.30 -6.41 7.17
N VAL A 65 0.46 -6.54 8.50
CA VAL A 65 0.55 -5.37 9.40
C VAL A 65 1.80 -4.55 9.12
N VAL A 66 2.96 -5.19 8.95
CA VAL A 66 4.22 -4.47 8.67
C VAL A 66 4.13 -3.72 7.35
N VAL A 67 3.70 -4.38 6.27
CA VAL A 67 3.58 -3.71 4.96
C VAL A 67 2.55 -2.59 4.98
N TRP A 68 1.41 -2.78 5.66
CA TRP A 68 0.36 -1.76 5.74
C TRP A 68 0.82 -0.51 6.50
N LEU A 69 1.43 -0.69 7.67
CA LEU A 69 1.95 0.43 8.46
C LEU A 69 3.08 1.15 7.71
N SER A 70 3.99 0.41 7.08
CA SER A 70 5.06 1.02 6.29
C SER A 70 4.54 1.75 5.05
N ALA A 71 3.51 1.23 4.37
CA ALA A 71 2.86 1.90 3.26
C ALA A 71 2.26 3.25 3.69
N ILE A 72 1.50 3.27 4.79
CA ILE A 72 0.86 4.50 5.30
C ILE A 72 1.90 5.49 5.80
N ILE A 73 2.81 5.09 6.70
CA ILE A 73 3.79 6.00 7.30
C ILE A 73 4.80 6.48 6.25
N GLY A 74 5.39 5.54 5.50
CA GLY A 74 6.42 5.82 4.51
C GLY A 74 5.88 6.62 3.34
N GLY A 75 4.71 6.23 2.81
CA GLY A 75 4.10 7.02 1.76
C GLY A 75 3.64 8.40 2.22
N MET A 76 3.27 8.58 3.51
CA MET A 76 2.87 9.89 4.02
C MET A 76 4.08 10.81 4.10
N ALA A 77 5.19 10.28 4.61
CA ALA A 77 6.45 11.00 4.65
C ALA A 77 6.86 11.44 3.23
N LEU A 78 6.82 10.53 2.25
CA LEU A 78 7.13 10.85 0.85
C LEU A 78 6.15 11.86 0.24
N TRP A 79 4.86 11.72 0.52
CA TRP A 79 3.84 12.66 0.06
C TRP A 79 4.13 14.07 0.57
N ILE A 80 4.41 14.23 1.87
CA ILE A 80 4.73 15.52 2.48
C ILE A 80 6.01 16.09 1.88
N MET A 81 7.05 15.28 1.70
CA MET A 81 8.33 15.72 1.11
C MET A 81 8.14 16.29 -0.30
N VAL A 82 7.24 15.70 -1.09
CA VAL A 82 7.04 16.07 -2.49
C VAL A 82 6.02 17.22 -2.64
N ASN A 83 4.98 17.24 -1.80
CA ASN A 83 3.86 18.19 -1.93
C ASN A 83 3.91 19.36 -0.93
N GLY A 84 4.81 19.31 0.06
CA GLY A 84 4.95 20.34 1.10
C GLY A 84 3.80 20.42 2.11
N ARG A 85 2.85 19.47 2.07
CA ARG A 85 1.66 19.46 2.93
C ARG A 85 1.07 18.07 3.09
N LEU A 86 0.27 17.89 4.13
CA LEU A 86 -0.58 16.70 4.27
C LEU A 86 -1.67 16.68 3.18
N PRO A 87 -2.09 15.49 2.72
CA PRO A 87 -3.35 15.34 2.01
C PRO A 87 -4.53 15.79 2.87
N HIS A 88 -5.68 15.99 2.25
CA HIS A 88 -6.91 16.24 2.99
C HIS A 88 -7.20 15.09 3.99
N TRP A 89 -7.67 15.39 5.20
CA TRP A 89 -7.82 14.36 6.25
C TRP A 89 -8.74 13.19 5.84
N SER A 90 -9.76 13.47 5.02
CA SER A 90 -10.65 12.43 4.49
C SER A 90 -9.90 11.44 3.60
N PHE A 91 -8.92 11.90 2.83
CA PHE A 91 -8.04 11.03 2.05
C PHE A 91 -7.24 10.11 2.97
N LEU A 92 -6.74 10.61 4.11
CA LEU A 92 -6.00 9.78 5.07
C LEU A 92 -6.84 8.62 5.58
N ILE A 93 -8.09 8.89 5.94
CA ILE A 93 -9.04 7.86 6.42
C ILE A 93 -9.31 6.84 5.31
N VAL A 94 -9.69 7.31 4.12
CA VAL A 94 -10.03 6.43 2.99
C VAL A 94 -8.82 5.61 2.56
N ALA A 95 -7.64 6.22 2.39
CA ALA A 95 -6.42 5.52 2.00
C ALA A 95 -6.00 4.47 3.04
N THR A 96 -6.11 4.79 4.32
CA THR A 96 -5.78 3.86 5.42
C THR A 96 -6.71 2.65 5.41
N VAL A 97 -8.03 2.88 5.35
CA VAL A 97 -9.02 1.80 5.40
C VAL A 97 -9.01 0.97 4.12
N MET A 98 -8.96 1.61 2.95
CA MET A 98 -8.95 0.89 1.67
C MET A 98 -7.66 0.09 1.47
N SER A 99 -6.49 0.66 1.77
CA SER A 99 -5.25 -0.12 1.71
C SER A 99 -5.26 -1.31 2.67
N ALA A 100 -5.88 -1.18 3.86
CA ALA A 100 -6.10 -2.31 4.76
C ALA A 100 -6.98 -3.38 4.10
N LEU A 101 -8.13 -3.02 3.54
CA LEU A 101 -9.00 -3.97 2.84
C LEU A 101 -8.27 -4.67 1.70
N PHE A 102 -7.46 -3.96 0.92
CA PHE A 102 -6.72 -4.53 -0.20
C PHE A 102 -5.60 -5.49 0.28
N PHE A 103 -4.77 -5.07 1.24
CA PHE A 103 -3.70 -5.92 1.76
C PHE A 103 -4.24 -7.14 2.53
N PHE A 104 -5.24 -6.97 3.39
CA PHE A 104 -5.77 -8.06 4.20
C PHE A 104 -6.83 -8.90 3.48
N GLY A 105 -7.53 -8.33 2.50
CA GLY A 105 -8.60 -9.00 1.76
C GLY A 105 -8.10 -10.23 1.00
N TRP A 106 -7.02 -10.11 0.23
CA TRP A 106 -6.47 -11.29 -0.46
C TRP A 106 -5.88 -12.31 0.54
N ARG A 107 -5.31 -11.84 1.65
CA ARG A 107 -4.75 -12.69 2.72
C ARG A 107 -5.83 -13.51 3.42
N LEU A 108 -7.08 -13.06 3.46
CA LEU A 108 -8.20 -13.81 4.01
C LEU A 108 -8.41 -15.12 3.25
N PHE A 109 -8.30 -15.09 1.92
CA PHE A 109 -8.51 -16.23 1.04
C PHE A 109 -7.23 -17.04 0.76
N ALA A 110 -6.06 -16.46 1.01
CA ALA A 110 -4.80 -17.18 0.89
C ALA A 110 -4.71 -18.34 1.90
N ARG A 111 -4.37 -19.54 1.41
CA ARG A 111 -4.12 -20.71 2.26
C ARG A 111 -2.89 -20.49 3.15
N LYS A 112 -2.83 -21.21 4.29
CA LYS A 112 -1.69 -21.15 5.24
C LYS A 112 -0.40 -21.67 4.61
#